data_AF-A0A2A6Z804-F1
#
_entry.id   AF-A0A2A6Z804-F1
#
_cell.length_a   1.000
_cell.length_b   1.000
_cell.length_c   1.000
_cell.angle_alpha   90.00
_cell.angle_beta   90.00
_cell.angle_gamma   90.00
#
_symmetry.space_group_name_H-M   'P 1'
#
loop_
_entity.id
_entity.type
_entity.pdbx_description
1 polymer ?
#
loop_
_entity_poly.entity_id
_entity_poly.type
_entity_poly.pdbx_seq_one_letter_code
_entity_poly.pdbx_strand_id
1 'polypeptide(L)'
;MKMAEENKIIRLADVGELEADLKKDLAEEEAKGRAADVLYCESISDELPDLGNLPTIDPKTLRPVAHWEEIPGSYEVCAGESGSWSVPATRCANPECGEVNPCGLKTPFCPMCGFRMEDVPYDG
;
A
#
# COMPACT_ATOMS: atom_id res chain seq x y z
N MET A 1 7.96 0.56 24.87
CA MET A 1 7.24 -0.32 23.93
C MET A 1 6.67 0.58 22.85
N LYS A 2 7.24 0.54 21.63
CA LYS A 2 6.64 1.24 20.49
C LYS A 2 5.37 0.49 20.14
N MET A 3 4.22 1.17 20.16
CA MET A 3 3.01 0.62 19.54
C MET A 3 3.39 0.39 18.08
N ALA A 4 3.40 -0.87 17.65
CA ALA A 4 3.42 -1.17 16.23
C ALA A 4 2.22 -0.43 15.66
N GLU A 5 2.48 0.52 14.78
CA GLU A 5 1.44 1.15 13.98
C GLU A 5 0.77 -0.02 13.26
N GLU A 6 -0.38 -0.45 13.78
CA GLU A 6 -1.15 -1.55 13.23
C GLU A 6 -1.30 -1.21 11.76
N ASN A 7 -0.69 -2.05 10.91
CA ASN A 7 -0.79 -1.95 9.45
C ASN A 7 -2.27 -1.65 9.18
N LYS A 8 -2.59 -0.42 8.74
CA LYS A 8 -3.97 -0.07 8.38
C LYS A 8 -4.29 -0.89 7.16
N ILE A 9 -4.73 -2.11 7.40
CA ILE A 9 -5.21 -3.05 6.42
C ILE A 9 -6.43 -2.35 5.79
N ILE A 10 -6.29 -1.90 4.54
CA ILE A 10 -7.32 -1.16 3.83
C ILE A 10 -8.24 -2.19 3.17
N ARG A 11 -9.56 -2.10 3.36
CA ARG A 11 -10.51 -2.93 2.61
C ARG A 11 -10.44 -2.55 1.13
N LEU A 12 -10.56 -3.52 0.22
CA LEU A 12 -10.54 -3.25 -1.23
C LEU A 12 -11.69 -2.34 -1.67
N ALA A 13 -12.83 -2.42 -0.98
CA ALA A 13 -13.98 -1.55 -1.17
C ALA A 13 -14.23 -0.76 0.10
N ASP A 14 -14.48 0.55 -0.05
CA ASP A 14 -14.92 1.39 1.06
C ASP A 14 -16.43 1.21 1.26
N VAL A 15 -16.79 0.44 2.29
CA VAL A 15 -18.17 0.20 2.72
C VAL A 15 -18.41 0.71 4.15
N GLY A 16 -17.51 1.56 4.67
CA GLY A 16 -17.57 1.98 6.07
C GLY A 16 -18.86 2.73 6.41
N GLU A 17 -19.29 3.63 5.53
CA GLU A 17 -20.55 4.38 5.66
C GLU A 17 -21.76 3.42 5.61
N LEU A 18 -21.79 2.54 4.61
CA LEU A 18 -22.86 1.54 4.45
C LEU A 18 -22.98 0.62 5.68
N GLU A 19 -21.86 0.11 6.19
CA GLU A 19 -21.85 -0.75 7.38
C GLU A 19 -22.38 0.01 8.62
N ALA A 20 -22.06 1.30 8.75
CA ALA A 20 -22.54 2.13 9.84
C ALA A 20 -24.05 2.40 9.74
N ASP A 21 -24.55 2.67 8.53
CA ASP A 21 -25.97 2.89 8.27
C ASP A 21 -26.78 1.61 8.52
N LEU A 22 -26.32 0.46 8.04
CA LEU A 22 -26.98 -0.83 8.28
C LEU A 22 -27.03 -1.19 9.77
N LYS A 23 -25.95 -0.92 10.52
CA LYS A 23 -25.94 -1.10 11.99
C LYS A 23 -26.94 -0.20 12.68
N LYS A 24 -27.09 1.03 12.21
CA LYS A 24 -28.08 1.98 12.73
C LYS A 24 -29.49 1.50 12.42
N ASP A 25 -29.78 1.13 11.17
CA ASP A 25 -31.08 0.63 10.74
C ASP A 25 -31.49 -0.62 11.52
N LEU A 26 -30.56 -1.56 11.72
CA LEU A 26 -30.80 -2.75 12.54
C LEU A 26 -31.18 -2.37 13.99
N ALA A 27 -30.43 -1.46 14.61
CA ALA A 27 -30.72 -1.02 15.98
C ALA A 27 -32.08 -0.27 16.09
N GLU A 28 -32.43 0.54 15.09
CA GLU A 28 -33.70 1.26 15.04
C GLU A 28 -34.89 0.30 14.87
N GLU A 29 -34.74 -0.77 14.08
CA GLU A 29 -35.78 -1.78 13.89
C GLU A 29 -35.93 -2.70 15.09
N GLU A 30 -34.83 -3.19 15.67
CA GLU A 30 -34.86 -4.02 16.88
C GLU A 30 -35.50 -3.27 18.07
N ALA A 31 -35.31 -1.95 18.15
CA ALA A 31 -35.92 -1.11 19.19
C ALA A 31 -37.47 -1.09 19.12
N LYS A 32 -38.08 -1.46 17.99
CA LYS A 32 -39.54 -1.60 17.85
C LYS A 32 -40.09 -2.84 18.56
N GLY A 33 -39.23 -3.76 19.00
CA GLY A 33 -39.59 -4.95 19.76
C GLY A 33 -40.59 -5.83 19.00
N ARG A 34 -41.81 -6.00 19.54
CA ARG A 34 -42.85 -6.84 18.91
C ARG A 34 -43.35 -6.32 17.57
N ALA A 35 -43.11 -5.06 17.26
CA ALA A 35 -43.47 -4.45 15.98
C ALA A 35 -42.31 -4.45 14.96
N ALA A 36 -41.14 -4.99 15.33
CA ALA A 36 -40.00 -5.11 14.42
C ALA A 36 -40.31 -6.07 13.27
N ASP A 37 -39.81 -5.76 12.09
CA ASP A 37 -39.79 -6.69 10.98
C ASP A 37 -38.63 -7.68 11.16
N VAL A 38 -38.96 -8.88 11.62
CA VAL A 38 -37.98 -9.94 11.90
C VAL A 38 -37.18 -10.31 10.64
N LEU A 39 -37.83 -10.36 9.47
CA LEU A 39 -37.15 -10.74 8.23
C LEU A 39 -36.15 -9.65 7.80
N TYR A 40 -36.48 -8.38 8.03
CA TYR A 40 -35.56 -7.29 7.77
C TYR A 40 -34.35 -7.32 8.71
N CYS A 41 -34.56 -7.51 10.01
CA CYS A 41 -33.46 -7.61 10.98
C CYS A 41 -32.55 -8.81 10.68
N GLU A 42 -33.11 -9.98 10.34
CA GLU A 42 -32.35 -11.16 9.92
C GLU A 42 -31.53 -10.85 8.66
N SER A 43 -32.12 -10.20 7.65
CA SER A 43 -31.40 -9.86 6.41
C SER A 43 -30.19 -8.96 6.65
N ILE A 44 -30.29 -7.94 7.51
CA ILE A 44 -29.13 -7.08 7.83
C ILE A 44 -28.10 -7.86 8.67
N SER A 45 -28.57 -8.65 9.64
CA SER A 45 -27.70 -9.40 10.54
C SER A 45 -26.86 -10.44 9.82
N ASP A 46 -27.40 -11.05 8.76
CA ASP A 46 -26.70 -12.04 7.94
C ASP A 46 -25.64 -11.39 7.02
N GLU A 47 -25.89 -10.19 6.51
CA GLU A 47 -24.99 -9.49 5.57
C GLU A 47 -23.86 -8.72 6.26
N LEU A 48 -24.06 -8.22 7.49
CA LEU A 48 -23.05 -7.46 8.24
C LEU A 48 -21.73 -8.23 8.44
N PRO A 49 -21.72 -9.54 8.78
CA PRO A 49 -20.51 -10.36 8.81
C PRO A 49 -19.78 -10.40 7.47
N ASP A 50 -20.51 -10.52 6.35
CA ASP A 50 -19.91 -10.58 5.02
C ASP A 50 -19.25 -9.26 4.64
N LEU A 51 -19.87 -8.13 4.95
CA LEU A 51 -19.25 -6.80 4.82
C LEU A 51 -18.01 -6.65 5.71
N GLY A 52 -18.06 -7.18 6.92
CA GLY A 52 -16.93 -7.20 7.86
C GLY A 52 -15.75 -8.02 7.36
N ASN A 53 -16.03 -9.10 6.62
CA ASN A 53 -15.06 -10.05 6.08
C ASN A 53 -14.58 -9.71 4.66
N LEU A 54 -14.94 -8.55 4.12
CA LEU A 54 -14.49 -8.13 2.80
C LEU A 54 -12.97 -8.22 2.66
N PRO A 55 -12.47 -8.57 1.46
CA PRO A 55 -11.04 -8.73 1.28
C PRO A 55 -10.31 -7.43 1.57
N THR A 56 -9.18 -7.59 2.23
CA THR A 56 -8.32 -6.49 2.59
C THR A 56 -7.00 -6.57 1.83
N ILE A 57 -6.37 -5.41 1.66
CA ILE A 57 -5.10 -5.29 0.98
C ILE A 57 -4.14 -4.44 1.80
N ASP A 58 -2.89 -4.88 1.87
CA ASP A 58 -1.80 -4.05 2.36
C ASP A 58 -1.35 -3.14 1.21
N PRO A 59 -1.46 -1.81 1.32
CA PRO A 59 -1.00 -0.90 0.27
C PRO A 59 0.48 -1.08 -0.08
N LYS A 60 1.29 -1.61 0.84
CA LYS A 60 2.71 -1.91 0.58
C LYS A 60 2.88 -3.04 -0.43
N THR A 61 1.95 -4.00 -0.50
CA THR A 61 2.02 -5.11 -1.47
C THR A 61 1.53 -4.70 -2.86
N LEU A 62 0.74 -3.63 -2.97
CA LEU A 62 0.32 -3.05 -4.25
C LEU A 62 1.43 -2.28 -4.97
N ARG A 63 2.48 -1.85 -4.25
CA ARG A 63 3.59 -1.11 -4.87
C ARG A 63 4.40 -2.06 -5.76
N PRO A 64 4.52 -1.77 -7.06
CA PRO A 64 5.37 -2.56 -7.94
C PRO A 64 6.84 -2.51 -7.48
N VAL A 65 7.56 -3.60 -7.72
CA VAL A 65 8.97 -3.75 -7.35
C VAL A 65 9.85 -3.83 -8.60
N ALA A 66 11.04 -3.26 -8.51
CA ALA A 66 12.13 -3.40 -9.46
C ALA A 66 13.46 -3.44 -8.69
N HIS A 67 14.59 -3.46 -9.40
CA HIS A 67 15.93 -3.29 -8.82
C HIS A 67 16.78 -2.36 -9.70
N TRP A 68 17.87 -1.85 -9.13
CA TRP A 68 18.88 -1.12 -9.90
C TRP A 68 19.80 -2.10 -10.64
N GLU A 69 19.75 -2.04 -11.97
CA GLU A 69 20.65 -2.79 -12.85
C GLU A 69 21.86 -1.93 -13.21
N GLU A 70 23.07 -2.46 -13.07
CA GLU A 70 24.28 -1.76 -13.52
C GLU A 70 24.32 -1.63 -15.04
N ILE A 71 24.80 -0.49 -15.54
CA ILE A 71 25.00 -0.24 -16.95
C ILE A 71 26.47 -0.53 -17.29
N PRO A 72 26.78 -1.58 -18.07
CA PRO A 72 28.17 -1.96 -18.35
C PRO A 72 28.97 -0.81 -18.97
N GLY A 73 30.17 -0.56 -18.42
CA GLY A 73 31.10 0.46 -18.90
C GLY A 73 30.67 1.91 -18.66
N SER A 74 29.61 2.13 -17.88
CA SER A 74 29.10 3.47 -17.54
C SER A 74 29.27 3.75 -16.06
N TYR A 75 29.63 5.00 -15.73
CA TYR A 75 29.96 5.42 -14.37
C TYR A 75 29.41 6.82 -14.09
N GLU A 76 29.04 7.07 -12.85
CA GLU A 76 28.70 8.39 -12.33
C GLU A 76 29.78 8.89 -11.39
N VAL A 77 30.10 10.18 -11.46
CA VAL A 77 31.05 10.83 -10.56
C VAL A 77 30.25 11.52 -9.46
N CYS A 78 30.40 11.02 -8.24
CA CYS A 78 29.82 11.63 -7.05
C CYS A 78 30.86 12.55 -6.41
N ALA A 79 30.41 13.67 -5.86
CA ALA A 79 31.21 14.57 -5.04
C ALA A 79 30.63 14.61 -3.63
N GLY A 80 31.51 14.60 -2.63
CA GLY A 80 31.17 14.74 -1.23
C GLY A 80 32.22 15.57 -0.51
N GLU A 81 32.05 15.72 0.81
CA GLU A 81 32.91 16.54 1.65
C GLU A 81 34.39 16.13 1.60
N SER A 82 34.66 14.83 1.42
CA SER A 82 36.00 14.25 1.37
C SER A 82 36.62 14.12 -0.03
N GLY A 83 35.95 14.59 -1.08
CA GLY A 83 36.43 14.52 -2.46
C GLY A 83 35.41 13.90 -3.42
N SER A 84 35.89 13.46 -4.59
CA SER A 84 35.06 12.80 -5.60
C SER A 84 35.43 11.34 -5.77
N TRP A 85 34.44 10.52 -6.10
CA TRP A 85 34.61 9.10 -6.43
C TRP A 85 33.68 8.71 -7.57
N SER A 86 33.99 7.61 -8.24
CA SER A 86 33.17 7.06 -9.31
C SER A 86 32.43 5.83 -8.82
N VAL A 87 31.15 5.74 -9.17
CA VAL A 87 30.29 4.56 -8.93
C VAL A 87 29.76 4.04 -10.26
N PRO A 88 29.46 2.73 -10.39
CA PRO A 88 28.77 2.22 -11.56
C PRO A 88 27.45 2.95 -11.77
N ALA A 89 27.20 3.38 -13.02
CA ALA A 89 25.89 3.92 -13.37
C ALA A 89 24.85 2.80 -13.32
N THR A 90 23.64 3.12 -12.89
CA THR A 90 22.55 2.15 -12.78
C THR A 90 21.31 2.62 -13.53
N ARG A 91 20.43 1.70 -13.90
CA ARG A 91 19.10 2.00 -14.45
C ARG A 91 18.02 1.21 -13.75
N CYS A 92 16.78 1.68 -13.84
CA CYS A 92 15.64 0.93 -13.35
C CYS A 92 15.39 -0.32 -14.20
N ALA A 93 15.32 -1.50 -13.58
CA ALA A 93 15.04 -2.76 -14.27
C ALA A 93 13.58 -2.91 -14.73
N ASN A 94 12.68 -1.97 -14.37
CA ASN A 94 11.33 -1.94 -14.93
C ASN A 94 11.41 -1.73 -16.46
N PRO A 95 10.97 -2.68 -17.31
CA PRO A 95 11.08 -2.59 -18.77
C PRO A 95 10.36 -1.39 -19.39
N GLU A 96 9.29 -0.91 -18.73
CA GLU A 96 8.55 0.28 -19.19
C GLU A 96 9.25 1.58 -18.82
N CYS A 97 10.10 1.56 -17.78
CA CYS A 97 10.85 2.72 -17.33
C CYS A 97 12.23 2.76 -17.98
N GLY A 98 13.12 1.80 -17.68
CA GLY A 98 14.48 1.72 -18.22
C GLY A 98 15.41 2.91 -17.93
N GLU A 99 14.90 3.98 -17.31
CA GLU A 99 15.63 5.22 -17.06
C GLU A 99 16.85 5.05 -16.17
N VAL A 100 17.88 5.83 -16.48
CA VAL A 100 19.13 5.89 -15.70
C VAL A 100 18.84 6.52 -14.34
N ASN A 101 19.45 5.97 -13.30
CA ASN A 101 19.43 6.53 -11.96
C ASN A 101 20.13 7.91 -11.97
N PRO A 102 19.45 9.02 -11.64
CA PRO A 102 20.05 10.35 -11.77
C PRO A 102 21.00 10.74 -10.64
N CYS A 103 21.08 9.96 -9.55
CA CYS A 103 21.73 10.39 -8.31
C CYS A 103 22.94 9.55 -7.87
N GLY A 104 23.39 8.57 -8.67
CA GLY A 104 24.54 7.70 -8.40
C GLY A 104 24.42 6.78 -7.18
N LEU A 105 23.51 7.13 -6.27
CA LEU A 105 23.11 6.38 -5.09
C LEU A 105 21.86 5.59 -5.43
N LYS A 106 21.86 4.30 -5.08
CA LYS A 106 20.70 3.44 -5.20
C LYS A 106 19.61 3.92 -4.23
N THR A 107 18.60 4.62 -4.74
CA THR A 107 17.48 5.10 -3.92
C THR A 107 16.46 3.98 -3.68
N PRO A 108 15.72 3.99 -2.56
CA PRO A 108 14.67 2.99 -2.28
C PRO A 108 13.52 2.98 -3.28
N PHE A 109 13.38 4.03 -4.08
CA PHE A 109 12.38 4.17 -5.12
C PHE A 109 13.01 4.71 -6.40
N CYS A 110 12.54 4.23 -7.54
CA CYS A 110 12.87 4.85 -8.82
C CYS A 110 12.22 6.25 -8.87
N PRO A 111 12.99 7.33 -9.09
CA PRO A 111 12.43 8.68 -9.13
C PRO A 111 11.56 8.93 -10.37
N MET A 112 11.67 8.07 -11.40
CA MET A 112 10.94 8.23 -12.65
C MET A 112 9.59 7.51 -12.64
N CYS A 113 9.55 6.25 -12.18
CA CYS A 113 8.32 5.44 -12.19
C CYS A 113 7.75 5.11 -10.80
N GLY A 114 8.45 5.47 -9.71
CA GLY A 114 7.98 5.23 -8.35
C GLY A 114 8.02 3.78 -7.87
N PHE A 115 8.51 2.84 -8.68
CA PHE A 115 8.69 1.45 -8.27
C PHE A 115 9.64 1.37 -7.08
N ARG A 116 9.33 0.48 -6.13
CA ARG A 116 10.20 0.20 -4.99
C ARG A 116 11.40 -0.62 -5.46
N MET A 117 12.60 -0.22 -5.05
CA MET A 117 13.85 -0.86 -5.43
C MET A 117 14.22 -1.90 -4.37
N GLU A 118 14.07 -3.19 -4.69
CA GLU A 118 14.25 -4.29 -3.75
C GLU A 118 15.68 -4.46 -3.26
N ASP A 119 16.65 -3.95 -4.03
CA ASP A 119 18.07 -3.98 -3.72
C ASP A 119 18.50 -2.90 -2.71
N VAL A 120 17.55 -2.07 -2.25
CA VAL A 120 17.78 -1.02 -1.27
C VAL A 120 16.86 -1.23 -0.06
N PRO A 121 17.40 -1.31 1.17
CA PRO A 121 16.58 -1.39 2.37
C PRO A 121 15.58 -0.23 2.45
N TYR A 122 14.33 -0.57 2.75
CA TYR A 122 13.27 0.39 2.99
C TYR A 122 12.59 0.03 4.31
N ASP A 123 13.18 0.50 5.40
CA ASP A 123 12.61 0.43 6.73
C ASP A 123 11.84 1.72 6.97
N GLY A 124 10.57 1.74 6.53
CA GLY A 124 9.61 2.79 6.87
C GLY A 124 9.00 2.55 8.24
#